data_AF-A0A6J1PII1-F1
#
_entry.id   AF-A0A6J1PII1-F1
#
_cell.length_a   1.000
_cell.length_b   1.000
_cell.length_c   1.000
_cell.angle_alpha   90.00
_cell.angle_beta   90.00
_cell.angle_gamma   90.00
#
_symmetry.space_group_name_H-M   'P 1'
#
loop_
_entity.id
_entity.type
_entity.pdbx_description
1 polymer ?
#
loop_
_entity_poly.entity_id
_entity_poly.type
_entity_poly.pdbx_seq_one_letter_code
_entity_poly.pdbx_strand_id
1 'polypeptide(L)'
;MREGSNIKSVLTELHKLWVKEGPKNPTCSENDMYNFISHERYMWSIDIDGKTYKKPLLLTDCIKFLPKNFTRLTAAYQAPSGNIVLFAGNMSYMITYPRLTLVSTWPRPYTDLGLLDANAKINTVLNTNKGRIFIIYNDNFVNEIDDCSMNIVKFYHIDMIFPEIPHSVSSAFRYIDSNLYFISKNRIYRFNEFTKTVTASGNLGIISITCPGEGLMMQLRDLLSRFVRINARETSKREEEE
;
A
#
# COMPACT_ATOMS: atom_id res chain seq x y z
N MET A 1 -18.27 -21.02 5.96
CA MET A 1 -17.61 -20.68 4.68
C MET A 1 -17.78 -19.21 4.36
N ARG A 2 -16.76 -18.41 4.68
CA ARG A 2 -16.34 -17.13 4.04
C ARG A 2 -14.97 -16.78 4.63
N GLU A 3 -14.02 -17.70 4.44
CA GLU A 3 -12.59 -17.46 4.65
C GLU A 3 -12.04 -16.94 3.32
N GLY A 4 -11.40 -15.77 3.33
CA GLY A 4 -10.76 -15.24 2.11
C GLY A 4 -10.57 -13.73 2.01
N SER A 5 -10.98 -12.95 3.02
CA SER A 5 -10.84 -11.49 3.02
C SER A 5 -10.20 -11.00 4.31
N ASN A 6 -8.87 -10.78 4.32
CA ASN A 6 -8.30 -9.68 5.12
C ASN A 6 -6.78 -9.45 5.00
N ILE A 7 -6.00 -10.32 4.34
CA ILE A 7 -4.55 -10.09 4.18
C ILE A 7 -4.22 -9.49 2.80
N LYS A 8 -5.01 -9.80 1.77
CA LYS A 8 -4.84 -9.23 0.43
C LYS A 8 -4.99 -7.71 0.42
N SER A 9 -5.92 -7.16 1.20
CA SER A 9 -6.25 -5.73 1.15
C SER A 9 -5.20 -4.83 1.78
N VAL A 10 -4.48 -5.33 2.81
CA VAL A 10 -3.36 -4.63 3.48
C VAL A 10 -2.17 -4.39 2.53
N LEU A 11 -2.04 -5.21 1.48
CA LEU A 11 -0.92 -5.13 0.53
C LEU A 11 -1.30 -4.43 -0.77
N THR A 12 -2.57 -4.50 -1.18
CA THR A 12 -3.09 -3.80 -2.37
C THR A 12 -3.02 -2.28 -2.22
N GLU A 13 -3.01 -1.76 -1.00
CA GLU A 13 -2.94 -0.32 -0.69
C GLU A 13 -1.60 0.04 0.01
N LEU A 14 -0.51 -0.63 -0.38
CA LEU A 14 0.85 -0.26 0.04
C LEU A 14 1.27 1.07 -0.61
N HIS A 15 0.91 2.18 0.01
CA HIS A 15 1.61 3.44 -0.21
C HIS A 15 2.68 3.58 0.85
N LYS A 16 3.84 2.96 0.62
CA LYS A 16 5.03 3.27 1.43
C LYS A 16 5.48 4.68 1.10
N LEU A 17 4.90 5.64 1.81
CA LEU A 17 5.42 6.98 1.93
C LEU A 17 6.76 6.88 2.67
N TRP A 18 7.83 6.86 1.88
CA TRP A 18 9.16 7.14 2.42
C TRP A 18 9.19 8.60 2.82
N VAL A 19 9.48 8.88 4.08
CA VAL A 19 9.68 10.24 4.55
C VAL A 19 11.10 10.40 5.04
N LYS A 20 11.89 11.22 4.33
CA LYS A 20 13.24 11.62 4.77
C LYS A 20 13.14 12.62 5.94
N GLU A 21 14.04 12.47 6.91
CA GLU A 21 14.14 13.11 8.24
C GLU A 21 13.75 14.60 8.38
N GLY A 22 13.14 14.97 9.52
CA GLY A 22 12.90 16.33 10.03
C GLY A 22 12.20 16.32 11.43
N PRO A 23 12.39 17.35 12.30
CA PRO A 23 12.66 17.25 13.76
C PRO A 23 11.49 16.96 14.74
N LYS A 24 11.90 16.63 16.00
CA LYS A 24 11.21 15.98 17.14
C LYS A 24 9.98 16.65 17.78
N ASN A 25 8.93 15.86 18.02
CA ASN A 25 8.27 15.54 19.31
C ASN A 25 7.23 14.42 19.10
N PRO A 26 6.38 13.91 20.02
CA PRO A 26 5.56 12.70 19.82
C PRO A 26 4.03 12.95 19.91
N THR A 27 3.36 13.37 18.82
CA THR A 27 1.87 13.43 18.62
C THR A 27 1.49 13.78 17.16
N CYS A 28 1.99 13.07 16.14
CA CYS A 28 2.16 13.55 14.73
C CYS A 28 3.31 14.54 14.53
N SER A 29 4.08 14.77 15.58
CA SER A 29 5.52 14.70 15.43
C SER A 29 5.91 13.31 15.94
N GLU A 30 6.92 12.62 15.39
CA GLU A 30 7.81 11.68 16.10
C GLU A 30 9.00 11.41 15.16
N ASN A 31 10.22 11.46 15.69
CA ASN A 31 11.44 11.72 14.92
C ASN A 31 12.13 10.43 14.48
N ASP A 32 11.35 9.52 13.91
CA ASP A 32 11.84 8.28 13.31
C ASP A 32 11.29 8.14 11.89
N MET A 33 12.03 7.50 11.00
CA MET A 33 11.62 7.28 9.61
C MET A 33 10.53 6.21 9.56
N TYR A 34 9.26 6.60 9.60
CA TYR A 34 8.14 5.64 9.60
C TYR A 34 7.72 5.27 8.17
N ASN A 35 7.45 3.98 7.95
CA ASN A 35 6.66 3.52 6.81
C ASN A 35 5.18 3.63 7.17
N PHE A 36 4.37 4.22 6.30
CA PHE A 36 2.92 4.20 6.47
C PHE A 36 2.29 3.15 5.57
N ILE A 37 1.25 2.49 6.07
CA ILE A 37 0.32 1.69 5.27
C ILE A 37 -1.05 2.27 5.49
N SER A 38 -1.80 2.47 4.41
CA SER A 38 -3.21 2.81 4.48
C SER A 38 -4.05 1.62 4.03
N HIS A 39 -5.17 1.41 4.68
CA HIS A 39 -6.22 0.53 4.17
C HIS A 39 -7.58 1.12 4.48
N GLU A 40 -8.39 1.32 3.45
CA GLU A 40 -9.67 2.04 3.56
C GLU A 40 -9.46 3.40 4.27
N ARG A 41 -10.15 3.61 5.40
CA ARG A 41 -10.08 4.84 6.19
C ARG A 41 -8.98 4.85 7.23
N TYR A 42 -8.23 3.76 7.35
CA TYR A 42 -7.25 3.56 8.40
C TYR A 42 -5.82 3.71 7.88
N MET A 43 -4.94 4.12 8.78
CA MET A 43 -3.51 4.19 8.55
C MET A 43 -2.75 3.59 9.73
N TRP A 44 -1.72 2.82 9.43
CA TRP A 44 -0.76 2.29 10.39
C TRP A 44 0.60 2.92 10.13
N SER A 45 1.30 3.30 11.19
CA SER A 45 2.75 3.50 11.12
C SER A 45 3.45 2.20 11.45
N ILE A 46 4.49 1.93 10.68
CA ILE A 46 5.33 0.75 10.78
C ILE A 46 6.76 1.26 10.92
N ASP A 47 7.47 0.66 11.84
CA ASP A 47 8.91 0.86 11.95
C ASP A 47 9.61 0.42 10.64
N ILE A 48 10.80 0.95 10.39
CA ILE A 48 11.64 0.66 9.23
C ILE A 48 11.94 -0.84 9.17
N ASP A 49 12.10 -1.48 10.32
CA ASP A 49 12.35 -2.92 10.42
C ASP A 49 11.16 -3.78 9.96
N GLY A 50 9.98 -3.17 9.80
CA GLY A 50 8.76 -3.83 9.33
C GLY A 50 8.13 -4.79 10.33
N LYS A 51 8.62 -4.86 11.58
CA LYS A 51 8.23 -5.87 12.57
C LYS A 51 7.19 -5.39 13.56
N THR A 52 7.11 -4.08 13.79
CA THR A 52 6.19 -3.50 14.76
C THR A 52 5.20 -2.57 14.09
N TYR A 53 3.94 -2.64 14.54
CA TYR A 53 2.83 -1.85 14.03
C TYR A 53 2.22 -1.08 15.20
N LYS A 54 2.07 0.24 15.07
CA LYS A 54 1.27 1.02 16.03
C LYS A 54 -0.22 0.79 15.77
N LYS A 55 -1.06 1.13 16.75
CA LYS A 55 -2.53 1.02 16.63
C LYS A 55 -3.02 1.81 15.40
N PRO A 56 -3.98 1.28 14.61
CA PRO A 56 -4.53 2.02 13.48
C PRO A 56 -5.12 3.35 13.92
N LEU A 57 -4.87 4.37 13.11
CA LEU A 57 -5.45 5.71 13.22
C LEU A 57 -6.44 5.91 12.09
N LEU A 58 -7.53 6.65 12.33
CA LEU A 58 -8.40 7.11 11.26
C LEU A 58 -7.70 8.24 10.51
N LEU A 59 -7.63 8.12 9.18
CA LEU A 59 -7.01 9.14 8.33
C LEU A 59 -7.67 10.52 8.49
N THR A 60 -8.98 10.56 8.69
CA THR A 60 -9.74 11.80 8.90
C THR A 60 -9.44 12.50 10.23
N ASP A 61 -8.92 11.77 11.22
CA ASP A 61 -8.52 12.36 12.50
C ASP A 61 -7.20 13.12 12.33
N CYS A 62 -6.29 12.58 11.52
CA CYS A 62 -5.00 13.18 11.20
C CYS A 62 -5.11 14.26 10.10
N ILE A 63 -5.96 14.03 9.10
CA ILE A 63 -6.04 14.80 7.85
C ILE A 63 -7.45 15.38 7.69
N LYS A 64 -7.71 16.47 8.41
CA LYS A 64 -9.06 17.05 8.57
C LYS A 64 -9.67 17.67 7.32
N PHE A 65 -8.87 17.94 6.28
CA PHE A 65 -9.36 18.49 5.01
C PHE A 65 -9.83 17.41 4.03
N LEU A 66 -9.66 16.11 4.34
CA LEU A 66 -10.27 15.06 3.55
C LEU A 66 -11.81 15.20 3.61
N PRO A 67 -12.51 14.91 2.50
CA PRO A 67 -13.95 15.11 2.43
C PRO A 67 -14.68 14.16 3.39
N LYS A 68 -15.86 14.56 3.87
CA LYS A 68 -16.64 13.77 4.85
C LYS A 68 -17.01 12.37 4.35
N ASN A 69 -17.17 12.22 3.03
CA ASN A 69 -17.44 10.95 2.37
C ASN A 69 -16.16 10.21 1.94
N PHE A 70 -15.00 10.56 2.51
CA PHE A 70 -13.73 9.86 2.25
C PHE A 70 -13.86 8.37 2.56
N THR A 71 -13.50 7.55 1.58
CA THR A 71 -13.55 6.08 1.69
C THR A 71 -12.17 5.49 1.84
N ARG A 72 -11.22 5.91 0.99
CA ARG A 72 -9.84 5.41 0.98
C ARG A 72 -8.89 6.32 0.23
N LEU A 73 -7.60 6.15 0.50
CA LEU A 73 -6.53 6.57 -0.41
C LEU A 73 -6.42 5.57 -1.57
N THR A 74 -6.08 6.11 -2.74
CA THR A 74 -5.80 5.33 -3.94
C THR A 74 -4.31 5.29 -4.26
N ALA A 75 -3.60 6.38 -3.98
CA ALA A 75 -2.16 6.49 -4.09
C ALA A 75 -1.58 7.52 -3.14
N ALA A 76 -0.33 7.36 -2.76
CA ALA A 76 0.44 8.42 -2.15
C ALA A 76 1.94 8.28 -2.45
N TYR A 77 2.63 9.41 -2.56
CA TYR A 77 4.08 9.46 -2.67
C TYR A 77 4.62 10.71 -1.98
N GLN A 78 5.91 10.67 -1.59
CA GLN A 78 6.62 11.86 -1.13
C GLN A 78 7.28 12.53 -2.34
N ALA A 79 6.95 13.78 -2.58
CA ALA A 79 7.63 14.60 -3.57
C ALA A 79 9.06 14.94 -3.09
N PRO A 80 10.02 15.16 -4.00
CA PRO A 80 11.34 15.71 -3.71
C PRO A 80 11.37 16.94 -2.80
N SER A 81 10.33 17.79 -2.81
CA SER A 81 10.16 18.89 -1.87
C SER A 81 10.00 18.47 -0.39
N GLY A 82 9.78 17.18 -0.13
CA GLY A 82 9.44 16.62 1.18
C GLY A 82 7.94 16.59 1.46
N ASN A 83 7.13 17.31 0.67
CA ASN A 83 5.68 17.26 0.75
C ASN A 83 5.15 15.87 0.36
N ILE A 84 4.00 15.53 0.90
CA ILE A 84 3.30 14.28 0.58
C ILE A 84 2.17 14.61 -0.39
N VAL A 85 2.09 13.86 -1.48
CA VAL A 85 0.97 13.94 -2.42
C VAL A 85 0.10 12.72 -2.22
N LEU A 86 -1.19 12.94 -2.01
CA LEU A 86 -2.22 11.93 -1.79
C LEU A 86 -3.22 11.95 -2.95
N PHE A 87 -3.73 10.78 -3.32
CA PHE A 87 -4.77 10.61 -4.33
C PHE A 87 -5.97 9.93 -3.66
N ALA A 88 -7.14 10.54 -3.79
CA ALA A 88 -8.38 10.01 -3.21
C ALA A 88 -9.58 10.42 -4.07
N GLY A 89 -10.38 9.44 -4.50
CA GLY A 89 -11.44 9.67 -5.48
C GLY A 89 -10.86 10.15 -6.81
N ASN A 90 -11.34 11.30 -7.29
CA ASN A 90 -10.87 12.01 -8.49
C ASN A 90 -10.02 13.24 -8.17
N MET A 91 -9.56 13.37 -6.92
CA MET A 91 -8.81 14.52 -6.41
C MET A 91 -7.43 14.08 -5.95
N SER A 92 -6.48 14.99 -6.14
CA SER A 92 -5.14 14.92 -5.59
C SER A 92 -4.96 16.02 -4.53
N TYR A 93 -4.17 15.74 -3.50
CA TYR A 93 -3.93 16.63 -2.36
C TYR A 93 -2.43 16.69 -2.12
N MET A 94 -1.86 17.90 -2.01
CA MET A 94 -0.47 18.07 -1.58
C MET A 94 -0.45 18.63 -0.17
N ILE A 95 0.33 17.98 0.69
CA ILE A 95 0.32 18.25 2.13
C ILE A 95 1.77 18.42 2.59
N THR A 96 2.00 19.40 3.46
CA THR A 96 3.31 19.62 4.06
C THR A 96 3.64 18.49 5.03
N TYR A 97 4.89 18.07 5.08
CA TYR A 97 5.39 17.19 6.14
C TYR A 97 6.39 17.94 7.03
N PRO A 98 6.42 17.73 8.37
CA PRO A 98 5.59 16.81 9.17
C PRO A 98 4.25 17.39 9.64
N ARG A 99 3.94 18.65 9.31
CA ARG A 99 2.76 19.35 9.87
C ARG A 99 1.41 18.85 9.36
N LEU A 100 1.39 18.09 8.27
CA LEU A 100 0.19 17.57 7.59
C LEU A 100 -0.82 18.67 7.22
N THR A 101 -0.34 19.88 6.90
CA THR A 101 -1.20 20.98 6.43
C THR A 101 -1.33 20.97 4.91
N LEU A 102 -2.52 21.32 4.41
CA LEU A 102 -2.78 21.39 2.98
C LEU A 102 -1.99 22.54 2.35
N VAL A 103 -1.28 22.26 1.26
CA VAL A 103 -0.54 23.27 0.50
C VAL A 103 -1.52 24.20 -0.22
N SER A 104 -1.21 25.49 -0.27
CA SER A 104 -2.02 26.47 -1.02
C SER A 104 -2.22 26.02 -2.47
N THR A 105 -3.39 26.27 -3.05
CA THR A 105 -3.83 25.82 -4.40
C THR A 105 -4.14 24.32 -4.54
N TRP A 106 -4.26 23.58 -3.43
CA TRP A 106 -4.74 22.20 -3.37
C TRP A 106 -6.02 22.11 -2.52
N PRO A 107 -6.86 21.06 -2.69
CA PRO A 107 -6.72 19.94 -3.62
C PRO A 107 -6.94 20.33 -5.08
N ARG A 108 -6.48 19.46 -6.00
CA ARG A 108 -6.66 19.63 -7.44
C ARG A 108 -7.37 18.41 -8.04
N PRO A 109 -8.28 18.57 -9.01
CA PRO A 109 -8.80 17.45 -9.77
C PRO A 109 -7.70 16.82 -10.62
N TYR A 110 -7.86 15.55 -10.98
CA TYR A 110 -6.92 14.83 -11.85
C TYR A 110 -6.68 15.53 -13.20
N THR A 111 -7.69 16.23 -13.73
CA THR A 111 -7.59 17.02 -14.96
C THR A 111 -6.53 18.13 -14.88
N ASP A 112 -6.35 18.73 -13.71
CA ASP A 112 -5.36 19.79 -13.50
C ASP A 112 -3.93 19.23 -13.49
N LEU A 113 -3.77 17.93 -13.24
CA LEU A 113 -2.49 17.22 -13.37
C LEU A 113 -2.23 16.76 -14.83
N GLY A 114 -3.21 16.91 -15.72
CA GLY A 114 -3.14 16.43 -17.10
C GLY A 114 -3.68 15.02 -17.34
N LEU A 115 -4.40 14.40 -16.37
CA LEU A 115 -5.15 13.18 -16.63
C LEU A 115 -6.40 13.50 -17.45
N LEU A 116 -6.47 13.00 -18.68
CA LEU A 116 -7.56 13.27 -19.61
C LEU A 116 -8.90 12.66 -19.16
N ASP A 117 -8.85 11.56 -18.41
CA ASP A 117 -10.03 10.93 -17.81
C ASP A 117 -10.11 11.29 -16.33
N ALA A 118 -11.12 12.09 -15.97
CA ALA A 118 -11.37 12.50 -14.58
C ALA A 118 -11.71 11.31 -13.67
N ASN A 119 -12.13 10.17 -14.23
CA ASN A 119 -12.46 8.95 -13.50
C ASN A 119 -11.38 7.88 -13.63
N ALA A 120 -10.18 8.24 -14.12
CA ALA A 120 -9.06 7.32 -14.22
C ALA A 120 -8.83 6.60 -12.89
N LYS A 121 -8.85 5.27 -12.94
CA LYS A 121 -8.54 4.43 -11.78
C LYS A 121 -7.04 4.45 -11.57
N ILE A 122 -6.57 5.31 -10.67
CA ILE A 122 -5.18 5.25 -10.21
C ILE A 122 -4.97 3.91 -9.51
N ASN A 123 -3.93 3.17 -9.87
CA ASN A 123 -3.54 1.94 -9.20
C ASN A 123 -2.45 2.22 -8.16
N THR A 124 -1.46 3.05 -8.53
CA THR A 124 -0.39 3.47 -7.62
C THR A 124 0.36 4.67 -8.20
N VAL A 125 1.17 5.31 -7.36
CA VAL A 125 2.22 6.24 -7.78
C VAL A 125 3.55 5.75 -7.23
N LEU A 126 4.57 5.73 -8.08
CA LEU A 126 5.87 5.12 -7.81
C LEU A 126 7.00 6.12 -8.05
N ASN A 127 7.84 6.28 -7.04
CA ASN A 127 9.13 6.95 -7.18
C ASN A 127 10.21 5.92 -7.51
N THR A 128 10.96 6.15 -8.57
CA THR A 128 12.08 5.27 -8.94
C THR A 128 13.39 5.67 -8.26
N ASN A 129 14.42 4.83 -8.35
CA ASN A 129 15.75 5.16 -7.81
C ASN A 129 16.39 6.33 -8.56
N LYS A 130 16.01 6.56 -9.81
CA LYS A 130 16.45 7.71 -10.62
C LYS A 130 15.67 9.00 -10.34
N GLY A 131 14.80 9.01 -9.32
CA GLY A 131 14.01 10.19 -8.95
C GLY A 131 12.87 10.51 -9.91
N ARG A 132 12.50 9.59 -10.80
CA ARG A 132 11.34 9.74 -11.68
C ARG A 132 10.07 9.32 -10.95
N ILE A 133 8.97 9.98 -11.25
CA ILE A 133 7.67 9.74 -10.61
C ILE A 133 6.70 9.22 -11.68
N PHE A 134 6.15 8.04 -11.45
CA PHE A 134 5.23 7.40 -12.37
C PHE A 134 3.87 7.13 -11.72
N ILE A 135 2.80 7.55 -12.39
CA ILE A 135 1.43 7.15 -12.07
C ILE A 135 1.10 5.92 -12.90
N ILE A 136 0.70 4.82 -12.26
CA ILE A 136 0.13 3.67 -12.94
C ILE A 136 -1.39 3.74 -12.78
N TYR A 137 -2.13 3.69 -13.88
CA TYR A 137 -3.58 3.83 -13.88
C TYR A 137 -4.25 2.94 -14.93
N ASN A 138 -5.53 2.66 -14.72
CA ASN A 138 -6.33 1.76 -15.54
C ASN A 138 -5.58 0.46 -15.86
N ASP A 139 -4.88 -0.05 -14.83
CA ASP A 139 -4.13 -1.29 -14.75
C ASP A 139 -2.84 -1.38 -15.60
N ASN A 140 -2.73 -0.64 -16.72
CA ASN A 140 -1.67 -0.81 -17.73
C ASN A 140 -1.01 0.47 -18.24
N PHE A 141 -1.58 1.63 -17.97
CA PHE A 141 -1.03 2.89 -18.46
C PHE A 141 -0.09 3.50 -17.42
N VAL A 142 0.96 4.14 -17.92
CA VAL A 142 1.99 4.77 -17.09
C VAL A 142 2.18 6.20 -17.54
N ASN A 143 1.97 7.16 -16.64
CA ASN A 143 2.24 8.57 -16.89
C ASN A 143 3.43 9.02 -16.06
N GLU A 144 4.34 9.79 -16.66
CA GLU A 144 5.44 10.44 -15.94
C GLU A 144 5.01 11.84 -15.50
N ILE A 145 5.21 12.14 -14.21
CA ILE A 145 5.01 13.47 -13.64
C ILE A 145 6.34 14.23 -13.69
N ASP A 146 6.30 15.46 -14.17
CA ASP A 146 7.36 16.43 -13.91
C ASP A 146 7.17 17.03 -12.52
N ASP A 147 8.13 16.81 -11.63
CA ASP A 147 8.02 17.20 -10.23
C ASP A 147 8.00 18.73 -10.02
N CYS A 148 8.65 19.49 -10.91
CA CYS A 148 8.70 20.94 -10.82
C CYS A 148 7.33 21.58 -11.09
N SER A 149 6.67 21.14 -12.15
CA SER A 149 5.36 21.65 -12.57
C SER A 149 4.18 20.90 -11.96
N MET A 150 4.42 19.70 -11.40
CA MET A 150 3.40 18.77 -10.93
C MET A 150 2.38 18.38 -12.01
N ASN A 151 2.82 18.34 -13.27
CA ASN A 151 2.01 17.96 -14.42
C ASN A 151 2.51 16.68 -15.05
N ILE A 152 1.60 15.93 -15.67
CA ILE A 152 1.96 14.81 -16.52
C ILE A 152 2.59 15.35 -17.80
N VAL A 153 3.78 14.83 -18.10
CA VAL A 153 4.57 15.25 -19.26
C VAL A 153 4.73 14.16 -20.32
N LYS A 154 4.57 12.88 -19.94
CA LYS A 154 4.72 11.75 -20.87
C LYS A 154 3.76 10.63 -20.52
N PHE A 155 3.36 9.89 -21.56
CA PHE A 155 2.38 8.81 -21.50
C PHE A 155 2.98 7.55 -22.11
N TYR A 156 2.82 6.42 -21.42
CA TYR A 156 3.42 5.15 -21.77
C TYR A 156 2.48 3.99 -21.49
N HIS A 157 2.81 2.84 -22.06
CA HIS A 157 2.28 1.56 -21.64
C HIS A 157 3.26 0.87 -20.68
N ILE A 158 2.76 0.02 -19.77
CA ILE A 158 3.56 -0.50 -18.65
C ILE A 158 4.79 -1.30 -19.08
N ASP A 159 4.67 -2.10 -20.14
CA ASP A 159 5.73 -2.93 -20.72
C ASP A 159 6.88 -2.11 -21.33
N MET A 160 6.62 -0.86 -21.71
CA MET A 160 7.66 0.04 -22.24
C MET A 160 8.62 0.53 -21.15
N ILE A 161 8.09 0.77 -19.94
CA ILE A 161 8.86 1.31 -18.81
C ILE A 161 9.34 0.19 -17.88
N PHE A 162 8.47 -0.80 -17.64
CA PHE A 162 8.67 -1.93 -16.75
C PHE A 162 8.43 -3.24 -17.52
N PRO A 163 9.36 -3.65 -18.40
CA PRO A 163 9.24 -4.91 -19.13
C PRO A 163 9.08 -6.09 -18.16
N GLU A 164 8.43 -7.16 -18.62
CA GLU A 164 8.10 -8.39 -17.86
C GLU A 164 7.07 -8.19 -16.74
N ILE A 165 6.65 -6.96 -16.42
CA ILE A 165 5.54 -6.70 -15.50
C ILE A 165 4.19 -6.93 -16.21
N PRO A 166 3.26 -7.69 -15.60
CA PRO A 166 1.99 -8.01 -16.23
C PRO A 166 1.05 -6.80 -16.34
N HIS A 167 0.17 -6.86 -17.33
CA HIS A 167 -0.88 -5.89 -17.63
C HIS A 167 -2.08 -5.97 -16.66
N SER A 168 -1.84 -6.05 -15.36
CA SER A 168 -2.89 -5.97 -14.34
C SER A 168 -2.32 -5.53 -12.99
N VAL A 169 -1.54 -4.45 -13.01
CA VAL A 169 -0.89 -3.95 -11.79
C VAL A 169 -1.93 -3.29 -10.91
N SER A 170 -2.10 -3.85 -9.73
CA SER A 170 -2.98 -3.32 -8.70
C SER A 170 -2.28 -2.32 -7.79
N SER A 171 -0.97 -2.46 -7.59
CA SER A 171 -0.15 -1.58 -6.77
C SER A 171 1.33 -1.77 -7.08
N ALA A 172 2.17 -0.80 -6.72
CA ALA A 172 3.62 -0.92 -6.79
C ALA A 172 4.28 0.04 -5.81
N PHE A 173 5.47 -0.32 -5.32
CA PHE A 173 6.24 0.48 -4.38
C PHE A 173 7.74 0.23 -4.53
N ARG A 174 8.57 1.19 -4.10
CA ARG A 174 10.02 1.02 -3.96
C ARG A 174 10.35 0.49 -2.57
N TYR A 175 11.22 -0.51 -2.50
CA TYR A 175 11.64 -1.11 -1.24
C TYR A 175 13.08 -0.75 -0.84
N ILE A 176 13.44 -1.08 0.40
CA ILE A 176 14.73 -0.70 1.03
C ILE A 176 15.94 -1.27 0.27
N ASP A 177 15.75 -2.39 -0.44
CA ASP A 177 16.75 -3.08 -1.24
C ASP A 177 16.96 -2.45 -2.62
N SER A 178 16.39 -1.27 -2.85
CA SER A 178 16.41 -0.54 -4.12
C SER A 178 15.69 -1.23 -5.29
N ASN A 179 14.97 -2.33 -5.04
CA ASN A 179 14.09 -2.92 -6.06
C ASN A 179 12.70 -2.26 -6.03
N LEU A 180 12.05 -2.30 -7.19
CA LEU A 180 10.65 -1.93 -7.34
C LEU A 180 9.81 -3.20 -7.22
N TYR A 181 8.75 -3.15 -6.45
CA TYR A 181 7.86 -4.28 -6.22
C TYR A 181 6.50 -3.99 -6.82
N PHE A 182 6.05 -4.85 -7.72
CA PHE A 182 4.76 -4.74 -8.37
C PHE A 182 3.83 -5.83 -7.86
N ILE A 183 2.59 -5.47 -7.57
CA ILE A 183 1.54 -6.39 -7.14
C ILE A 183 0.53 -6.50 -8.26
N SER A 184 0.41 -7.70 -8.80
CA SER A 184 -0.58 -8.01 -9.83
C SER A 184 -1.33 -9.28 -9.45
N LYS A 185 -2.66 -9.14 -9.35
CA LYS A 185 -3.56 -10.20 -8.88
C LYS A 185 -3.11 -10.72 -7.50
N ASN A 186 -2.53 -11.92 -7.48
CA ASN A 186 -2.12 -12.65 -6.29
C ASN A 186 -0.59 -12.83 -6.22
N ARG A 187 0.17 -12.11 -7.04
CA ARG A 187 1.62 -12.24 -7.15
C ARG A 187 2.32 -10.90 -6.97
N ILE A 188 3.49 -11.00 -6.36
CA ILE A 188 4.45 -9.92 -6.19
C ILE A 188 5.61 -10.18 -7.13
N TYR A 189 6.07 -9.14 -7.82
CA TYR A 189 7.17 -9.16 -8.77
C TYR A 189 8.25 -8.22 -8.27
N ARG A 190 9.47 -8.74 -8.05
CA ARG A 190 10.65 -7.95 -7.71
C ARG A 190 11.34 -7.53 -8.99
N PHE A 191 11.26 -6.25 -9.31
CA PHE A 191 11.80 -5.65 -10.53
C PHE A 191 13.06 -4.84 -10.20
N ASN A 192 14.13 -5.12 -10.94
CA ASN A 192 15.36 -4.34 -10.86
C ASN A 192 15.32 -3.25 -11.94
N GLU A 193 15.26 -1.99 -11.51
CA GLU A 193 15.18 -0.83 -12.40
C GLU A 193 16.43 -0.64 -13.28
N PHE A 194 17.59 -1.06 -12.80
CA PHE A 194 18.86 -0.85 -13.49
C PHE A 194 19.06 -1.86 -14.61
N THR A 195 18.72 -3.13 -14.37
CA THR A 195 18.76 -4.18 -15.40
C THR A 195 17.50 -4.25 -16.23
N LYS A 196 16.40 -3.61 -15.78
CA LYS A 196 15.06 -3.68 -16.36
C LYS A 196 14.53 -5.11 -16.48
N THR A 197 14.67 -5.90 -15.42
CA THR A 197 14.21 -7.30 -15.42
C THR A 197 13.50 -7.67 -14.12
N VAL A 198 12.61 -8.65 -14.19
CA VAL A 198 12.03 -9.27 -13.01
C VAL A 198 13.02 -10.31 -12.47
N THR A 199 13.50 -10.09 -11.26
CA THR A 199 14.51 -10.95 -10.61
C THR A 199 13.90 -12.00 -9.69
N ALA A 200 12.62 -11.87 -9.33
CA ALA A 200 11.85 -12.86 -8.58
C ALA A 200 10.35 -12.59 -8.72
N SER A 201 9.51 -13.64 -8.62
CA SER A 201 8.06 -13.50 -8.53
C SER A 201 7.42 -14.58 -7.66
N GLY A 202 6.32 -14.28 -6.98
CA GLY A 202 5.74 -15.19 -5.99
C GLY A 202 4.81 -14.50 -4.98
N ASN A 203 4.67 -15.10 -3.80
CA ASN A 203 3.79 -14.60 -2.73
C ASN A 203 4.55 -13.65 -1.78
N LEU A 204 3.92 -13.32 -0.65
CA LEU A 204 4.44 -12.44 0.40
C LEU A 204 5.83 -12.78 0.94
N GLY A 205 6.24 -14.05 0.86
CA GLY A 205 7.56 -14.49 1.29
C GLY A 205 8.71 -13.74 0.59
N ILE A 206 8.49 -13.17 -0.60
CA ILE A 206 9.53 -12.42 -1.32
C ILE A 206 9.94 -11.14 -0.58
N ILE A 207 9.01 -10.50 0.14
CA ILE A 207 9.28 -9.28 0.90
C ILE A 207 9.55 -9.57 2.39
N SER A 208 9.82 -10.84 2.74
CA SER A 208 10.07 -11.28 4.13
C SER A 208 8.97 -10.91 5.14
N ILE A 209 7.78 -10.56 4.65
CA ILE A 209 6.60 -10.37 5.51
C ILE A 209 6.08 -11.77 5.82
N THR A 210 6.40 -12.25 7.01
CA THR A 210 5.81 -13.44 7.59
C THR A 210 4.48 -13.05 8.21
N CYS A 211 3.37 -13.48 7.60
CA CYS A 211 2.08 -13.35 8.27
C CYS A 211 2.15 -14.18 9.57
N PRO A 212 1.70 -13.66 10.72
CA PRO A 212 1.64 -14.43 11.99
C PRO A 212 0.58 -15.56 11.97
N GLY A 213 0.30 -16.13 10.80
CA GLY A 213 -0.90 -16.91 10.51
C GLY A 213 -0.70 -18.39 10.25
N GLU A 214 0.50 -18.91 9.98
CA GLU A 214 0.62 -20.37 9.85
C GLU A 214 0.64 -21.05 11.22
N GLY A 215 1.47 -20.57 12.14
CA GLY A 215 1.56 -21.13 13.50
C GLY A 215 0.27 -20.96 14.31
N LEU A 216 -0.31 -19.76 14.30
CA LEU A 216 -1.49 -19.47 15.12
C LEU A 216 -2.75 -20.15 14.58
N MET A 217 -2.94 -20.19 13.25
CA MET A 217 -4.07 -20.93 12.64
C MET A 217 -3.88 -22.44 12.74
N MET A 218 -2.65 -22.97 12.67
CA MET A 218 -2.39 -24.38 12.98
C MET A 218 -2.69 -24.70 14.44
N GLN A 219 -2.29 -23.85 15.38
CA GLN A 219 -2.60 -24.03 16.80
C GLN A 219 -4.11 -23.99 17.05
N LEU A 220 -4.82 -23.03 16.44
CA LEU A 220 -6.28 -22.94 16.54
C LEU A 220 -6.96 -24.16 15.91
N ARG A 221 -6.49 -24.63 14.75
CA ARG A 221 -6.98 -25.84 14.09
C ARG A 221 -6.74 -27.10 14.91
N ASP A 222 -5.55 -27.25 15.51
CA ASP A 222 -5.22 -28.38 16.37
C ASP A 222 -6.12 -28.41 17.61
N LEU A 223 -6.31 -27.24 18.24
CA LEU A 223 -7.17 -27.08 19.42
C LEU A 223 -8.65 -27.41 19.09
N LEU A 224 -9.18 -26.89 17.99
CA LEU A 224 -10.53 -27.22 17.52
C LEU A 224 -10.68 -28.72 17.18
N SER A 225 -9.66 -29.34 16.60
CA SER A 225 -9.70 -30.77 16.29
C SER A 225 -9.72 -31.66 17.54
N ARG A 226 -9.08 -31.22 18.63
CA ARG A 226 -9.14 -31.89 19.94
C ARG A 226 -10.53 -31.82 20.54
N PHE A 227 -11.20 -30.67 20.47
CA PHE A 227 -12.58 -30.52 20.95
C PHE A 227 -13.55 -31.45 20.22
N VAL A 228 -13.46 -31.55 18.90
CA VAL A 228 -14.31 -32.46 18.11
C VAL A 228 -14.07 -33.93 18.50
N ARG A 229 -12.82 -34.33 18.76
CA ARG A 229 -12.47 -35.69 19.21
C ARG A 229 -12.96 -36.00 20.63
N ILE A 230 -12.95 -35.02 21.53
CA ILE A 230 -13.48 -35.17 22.88
C ILE A 230 -15.00 -35.36 22.80
N ASN A 231 -15.68 -34.54 22.02
CA ASN A 231 -17.13 -34.63 21.85
C ASN A 231 -17.54 -35.98 21.24
N ALA A 232 -16.79 -36.48 20.24
CA ALA A 232 -17.03 -37.78 19.62
C ALA A 232 -16.83 -38.96 20.60
N ARG A 233 -15.87 -38.86 21.53
CA ARG A 233 -15.65 -39.86 22.60
C ARG A 233 -16.70 -39.80 23.70
N GLU A 234 -17.28 -38.63 23.96
CA GLU A 234 -18.36 -38.48 24.93
C GLU A 234 -19.69 -38.99 24.37
N THR A 235 -19.96 -38.82 23.08
CA THR A 235 -21.10 -39.44 22.41
C THR A 235 -20.97 -40.96 22.31
N SER A 236 -19.79 -41.50 22.01
CA SER A 236 -19.60 -42.96 21.93
C SER A 236 -19.74 -43.66 23.29
N LYS A 237 -19.40 -42.98 24.39
CA LYS A 237 -19.56 -43.53 25.75
C LYS A 237 -21.00 -43.53 26.24
N ARG A 238 -21.86 -42.62 25.75
CA ARG A 238 -23.28 -42.60 26.11
C ARG A 238 -24.09 -43.65 25.34
N GLU A 239 -23.64 -44.03 24.15
CA GLU A 239 -24.26 -45.10 23.35
C GLU A 239 -23.86 -46.52 23.83
N GLU A 240 -22.82 -46.65 24.67
CA GLU A 240 -22.42 -47.92 25.32
C GLU A 240 -23.06 -48.11 26.72
N GLU A 241 -23.76 -47.09 27.24
CA GLU A 241 -24.44 -47.12 28.55
C GLU A 241 -25.99 -47.20 28.43
N GLU A 242 -26.54 -47.32 27.22
CA GLU A 242 -27.94 -47.70 26.91
C GLU A 242 -28.02 -49.14 26.39
#